data_AF-A0A7C5LJ63-F1
#
_entry.id   AF-A0A7C5LJ63-F1
#
_cell.length_a   1.000
_cell.length_b   1.000
_cell.length_c   1.000
_cell.angle_alpha   90.00
_cell.angle_beta   90.00
_cell.angle_gamma   90.00
#
_symmetry.space_group_name_H-M   'P 1'
#
loop_
_entity.id
_entity.type
_entity.pdbx_description
1 polymer ?
#
loop_
_entity_poly.entity_id
_entity_poly.type
_entity_poly.pdbx_seq_one_letter_code
_entity_poly.pdbx_strand_id
1 'polypeptide(L)' 'MRSSPEEVMKELEEMAKRLVARKCPYMAATLMRYYDGDYTQETKELRLKAARKYEDLAREQAADKEAQQTPK' A
#
# COMPACT_ATOMS: atom_id res chain seq x y z
N MET A 1 -10.69 -19.77 15.48
CA MET A 1 -10.88 -19.59 14.03
C MET A 1 -9.88 -18.54 13.56
N ARG A 2 -9.02 -18.86 12.59
CA ARG A 2 -8.13 -17.89 11.92
C ARG A 2 -8.91 -17.27 10.77
N SER A 3 -8.84 -15.95 10.58
CA SER A 3 -9.41 -15.27 9.41
C SER A 3 -8.80 -15.83 8.13
N SER A 4 -9.58 -15.92 7.05
CA SER A 4 -9.08 -16.42 5.77
C SER A 4 -8.05 -15.44 5.17
N PRO A 5 -7.06 -15.92 4.38
CA PRO A 5 -6.09 -15.05 3.73
C PRO A 5 -6.73 -13.94 2.87
N GLU A 6 -7.88 -14.22 2.26
CA GLU A 6 -8.64 -13.25 1.46
C GLU A 6 -9.26 -12.15 2.33
N GLU A 7 -9.83 -12.48 3.49
CA GLU A 7 -10.35 -11.48 4.43
C GLU A 7 -9.24 -10.57 4.93
N VAL A 8 -8.09 -11.15 5.29
CA VAL A 8 -6.89 -10.42 5.71
C VAL A 8 -6.41 -9.48 4.61
N MET A 9 -6.31 -9.97 3.36
CA MET A 9 -5.95 -9.12 2.21
C MET A 9 -6.94 -7.99 1.99
N LYS A 10 -8.24 -8.27 2.12
CA LYS A 10 -9.29 -7.25 1.99
C LYS A 10 -9.17 -6.15 3.05
N GLU A 11 -8.92 -6.51 4.30
CA GLU A 11 -8.70 -5.55 5.39
C GLU A 11 -7.47 -4.67 5.14
N LEU A 12 -6.36 -5.29 4.70
CA LEU A 12 -5.14 -4.55 4.35
C LEU A 12 -5.38 -3.58 3.21
N GLU A 13 -6.11 -3.99 2.18
CA GLU A 13 -6.46 -3.12 1.06
C GLU A 13 -7.34 -1.95 1.48
N GLU A 14 -8.31 -2.17 2.38
CA GLU A 14 -9.14 -1.10 2.92
C GLU A 14 -8.31 -0.10 3.74
N MET A 15 -7.40 -0.59 4.59
CA MET A 15 -6.47 0.26 5.34
C MET A 15 -5.53 1.04 4.41
N ALA A 16 -4.97 0.38 3.40
CA ALA A 16 -4.12 1.00 2.40
C ALA A 16 -4.86 2.11 1.63
N LYS A 17 -6.12 1.88 1.22
CA LYS A 17 -6.97 2.90 0.58
C LYS A 17 -7.18 4.11 1.48
N ARG A 18 -7.41 3.90 2.79
CA ARG A 18 -7.55 5.00 3.77
C ARG A 18 -6.25 5.81 3.90
N LEU A 19 -5.09 5.15 3.92
CA LEU A 19 -3.78 5.82 3.97
C LEU A 19 -3.52 6.65 2.71
N VAL A 20 -3.85 6.12 1.53
CA VAL A 20 -3.75 6.85 0.26
C VAL A 20 -4.66 8.07 0.24
N ALA A 21 -5.91 7.95 0.71
CA ALA A 21 -6.83 9.08 0.81
C ALA A 21 -6.29 10.21 1.70
N ARG A 22 -5.49 9.87 2.72
CA ARG A 22 -4.77 10.82 3.58
C ARG A 22 -3.43 11.30 3.00
N LYS A 23 -3.18 11.07 1.71
CA LYS A 23 -1.93 11.43 1.00
C LYS A 23 -0.68 10.77 1.59
N CYS A 24 -0.83 9.57 2.16
CA CYS A 24 0.24 8.74 2.68
C CYS A 24 0.40 7.40 1.92
N PRO A 25 0.56 7.41 0.58
CA PRO A 25 0.70 6.17 -0.21
C PRO A 25 1.94 5.34 0.17
N TYR A 26 3.03 5.97 0.65
CA TYR A 26 4.20 5.24 1.15
C TYR A 26 3.90 4.37 2.38
N MET A 27 3.04 4.87 3.28
CA MET A 27 2.59 4.06 4.43
C MET A 27 1.72 2.89 3.98
N ALA A 28 0.90 3.06 2.94
CA ALA A 28 0.10 1.98 2.36
C ALA A 28 1.00 0.86 1.78
N ALA A 29 2.05 1.23 1.05
CA ALA A 29 3.05 0.28 0.56
C ALA A 29 3.79 -0.45 1.69
N THR A 30 4.16 0.28 2.74
CA THR A 30 4.85 -0.27 3.92
C THR A 30 3.96 -1.27 4.66
N LEU A 31 2.68 -0.94 4.86
CA LEU A 31 1.69 -1.87 5.43
C LEU A 31 1.65 -3.17 4.63
N MET A 32 1.54 -3.07 3.30
CA MET A 32 1.50 -4.22 2.42
C MET A 32 2.80 -5.03 2.44
N ARG A 33 3.97 -4.42 2.67
CA ARG A 33 5.26 -5.14 2.68
C ARG A 33 5.51 -5.88 3.99
N TYR A 34 5.22 -5.23 5.12
CA TYR A 34 5.63 -5.68 6.45
C TYR A 34 4.51 -6.24 7.32
N TYR A 35 3.27 -6.31 6.82
CA TYR A 35 2.22 -6.99 7.58
C TYR A 35 2.64 -8.45 7.85
N ASP A 36 2.71 -8.81 9.12
CA ASP A 36 3.23 -10.09 9.63
C ASP A 36 2.09 -11.12 9.80
N GLY A 37 1.29 -11.28 8.74
CA GLY A 37 0.27 -12.30 8.66
C GLY A 37 0.86 -13.68 8.37
N ASP A 38 0.14 -14.73 8.75
CA ASP A 38 0.54 -16.11 8.42
C ASP A 38 0.17 -16.39 6.96
N TYR A 39 1.15 -16.37 6.05
CA TYR A 39 0.90 -16.42 4.60
C TYR A 39 1.34 -17.72 3.95
N THR A 40 0.51 -18.19 3.02
CA THR A 40 0.97 -19.00 1.89
C THR A 40 1.82 -18.13 0.94
N GLN A 41 2.62 -18.76 0.06
CA GLN A 41 3.40 -18.02 -0.93
C GLN A 41 2.54 -17.13 -1.83
N GLU A 42 1.35 -17.60 -2.19
CA GLU A 42 0.38 -16.87 -3.02
C GLU A 42 -0.05 -15.54 -2.36
N THR A 43 -0.38 -15.56 -1.07
CA THR A 43 -0.75 -14.32 -0.36
C THR A 43 0.42 -13.36 -0.26
N LYS A 44 1.67 -13.84 -0.16
CA LYS A 44 2.86 -12.97 -0.21
C LYS A 44 2.98 -12.27 -1.56
N GLU A 45 2.80 -12.99 -2.66
CA GLU A 45 2.89 -12.43 -4.01
C GLU A 45 1.82 -11.37 -4.26
N LEU A 46 0.57 -11.64 -3.86
CA LEU A 46 -0.53 -10.67 -3.96
C LEU A 46 -0.23 -9.37 -3.21
N ARG A 47 0.29 -9.49 -1.98
CA ARG A 47 0.66 -8.34 -1.14
C ARG A 47 1.82 -7.53 -1.70
N LEU A 48 2.85 -8.20 -2.20
CA LEU A 48 4.01 -7.53 -2.82
C LEU A 48 3.61 -6.81 -4.10
N LYS A 49 2.71 -7.40 -4.90
CA LYS A 49 2.12 -6.74 -6.07
C LYS A 49 1.31 -5.50 -5.67
N ALA A 50 0.50 -5.60 -4.62
CA ALA A 50 -0.24 -4.45 -4.08
C ALA A 50 0.71 -3.37 -3.51
N ALA A 51 1.75 -3.76 -2.79
CA ALA A 51 2.77 -2.85 -2.26
C ALA A 51 3.40 -2.03 -3.38
N ARG A 52 3.83 -2.67 -4.48
CA ARG A 52 4.43 -2.00 -5.63
C ARG A 52 3.50 -0.94 -6.24
N LYS A 53 2.22 -1.26 -6.40
CA LYS A 53 1.21 -0.29 -6.88
C LYS A 53 1.15 0.97 -6.01
N TYR A 54 1.23 0.82 -4.68
CA TYR A 54 1.22 1.96 -3.77
C TYR A 54 2.56 2.72 -3.72
N GLU A 55 3.68 2.06 -3.98
CA GLU A 55 4.98 2.74 -4.17
C GLU A 55 4.99 3.61 -5.41
N ASP A 56 4.48 3.10 -6.53
CA ASP A 56 4.36 3.85 -7.78
C ASP A 56 3.47 5.09 -7.57
N LEU A 57 2.32 4.92 -6.92
CA LEU A 57 1.45 6.04 -6.54
C LEU A 57 2.14 7.05 -5.61
N ALA A 58 3.01 6.59 -4.70
CA ALA A 58 3.76 7.47 -3.82
C ALA A 58 4.82 8.29 -4.58
N ARG A 59 5.48 7.68 -5.57
CA ARG A 59 6.44 8.36 -6.43
C ARG A 59 5.78 9.40 -7.30
N GLU A 60 4.64 9.06 -7.92
CA GLU A 60 3.83 10.01 -8.70
C GLU A 60 3.42 11.22 -7.84
N GLN A 61 2.88 10.96 -6.64
CA GLN A 61 2.49 12.04 -5.72
C GLN A 61 3.67 12.88 -5.21
N ALA A 62 4.88 12.31 -5.13
CA ALA A 62 6.09 13.06 -4.76
C ALA A 62 6.56 13.96 -5.91
N ALA A 63 6.59 13.42 -7.13
CA ALA A 63 6.94 14.19 -8.34
C ALA A 63 5.96 15.36 -8.57
N ASP A 64 4.66 15.15 -8.33
CA ASP A 64 3.65 16.21 -8.42
C ASP A 64 3.85 17.32 -7.38
N LYS A 65 4.31 16.97 -6.17
CA LYS A 65 4.65 17.96 -5.12
C LYS A 65 5.89 18.77 -5.49
N GLU A 66 6.90 18.13 -6.07
CA GLU A 66 8.10 18.81 -6.56
C GLU A 66 7.74 19.81 -7.68
N ALA A 67 6.88 19.41 -8.62
CA ALA A 67 6.40 20.30 -9.69
C ALA A 67 5.53 21.48 -9.19
N GLN A 68 4.83 21.31 -8.06
CA GLN A 68 4.00 22.36 -7.45
C GLN A 68 4.78 23.29 -6.51
N GLN A 69 5.99 22.92 -6.06
CA GLN A 69 6.80 23.72 -5.13
C GLN A 69 7.77 24.68 -5.79
N THR A 70 7.95 24.67 -7.12
CA THR A 70 8.68 25.71 -7.85
C THR A 70 7.88 27.02 -7.85
N PRO A 71 8.26 28.05 -7.07
CA PRO A 71 7.62 29.35 -7.13
C PRO A 71 8.16 30.10 -8.35
N LYS A 72 7.29 30.82 -9.06
CA LYS A 72 7.72 31.86 -10.01
C LYS A 72 8.16 33.12 -9.27
#